data_AF-A0A7L1SAK6-F1
#
_entry.id   AF-A0A7L1SAK6-F1
#
_cell.length_a   1.000
_cell.length_b   1.000
_cell.length_c   1.000
_cell.angle_alpha   90.00
_cell.angle_beta   90.00
_cell.angle_gamma   90.00
#
_symmetry.space_group_name_H-M   'P 1'
#
loop_
_entity.id
_entity.type
_entity.pdbx_description
1 polymer ?
#
loop_
_entity_poly.entity_id
_entity_poly.type
_entity_poly.pdbx_seq_one_letter_code
_entity_poly.pdbx_strand_id
1 'polypeptide(L)'
;WCKGWNKDRARDGKYPGVPFQGEKDWQKYEVARRLKDVVHTIRAQYRKDWKSKELKKQQRAVALYFIDKLALRAGNEKEEGETADTVGCCSLRVEHIQLHRRLDGQEHVVEFDFLGKDSIRYYNKVSVEKPVFENLQLFMKNKDPTDDLFDQLTTTFLNKHLQRLMDGLTAKVFRTYNASITLQEQLKALTNPEDNVAGKLLSYNRANRAVAILCNHQRSVPKTFARSMEVLQEKIDAKKKQVEEAQEGVKKAEDEFKETKDAKAEANVEKKKKLLKRLEEQLAKLNVQATDKEENKQIALGTSKLNYLDPRITVAWCKKFGIPIEKIYNKTQREKFAWAIDMAGEDFEF
;
A
#
# COMPACT_ATOMS: atom_id res chain seq x y z
N TRP A 1 11.81 26.18 -3.74
CA TRP A 1 11.97 27.46 -4.44
C TRP A 1 12.88 27.24 -5.64
N CYS A 2 12.43 27.57 -6.86
CA CYS A 2 13.29 27.57 -8.04
C CYS A 2 12.86 28.72 -8.96
N LYS A 3 13.54 29.86 -8.84
CA LYS A 3 13.82 30.74 -9.98
C LYS A 3 15.33 30.69 -10.17
N GLY A 4 15.75 30.20 -11.33
CA GLY A 4 17.15 30.18 -11.77
C GLY A 4 17.82 28.81 -11.67
N TRP A 5 17.44 27.84 -12.51
CA TRP A 5 18.30 26.69 -12.78
C TRP A 5 18.51 26.54 -14.28
N ASN A 6 19.79 26.53 -14.66
CA ASN A 6 20.29 26.32 -16.01
C ASN A 6 20.04 24.86 -16.40
N LYS A 7 19.52 24.63 -17.62
CA LYS A 7 18.95 23.33 -18.08
C LYS A 7 19.94 22.16 -18.07
N ASP A 8 21.25 22.44 -18.00
CA ASP A 8 22.30 21.44 -18.20
C ASP A 8 22.67 20.64 -16.94
N ARG A 9 22.37 21.12 -15.73
CA ARG A 9 22.66 20.36 -14.48
C ARG A 9 21.67 19.26 -14.16
N ALA A 10 20.57 19.13 -14.91
CA ALA A 10 19.54 18.11 -14.63
C ALA A 10 19.97 16.67 -15.03
N ARG A 11 21.10 16.52 -15.73
CA ARG A 11 21.59 15.23 -16.25
C ARG A 11 22.68 14.56 -15.41
N ASP A 12 23.25 15.24 -14.42
CA ASP A 12 24.37 14.70 -13.64
C ASP A 12 23.89 14.07 -12.33
N GLY A 13 23.34 12.86 -12.41
CA GLY A 13 23.31 11.94 -11.26
C GLY A 13 24.67 11.27 -11.09
N LYS A 14 25.04 10.85 -9.86
CA LYS A 14 26.27 10.07 -9.62
C LYS A 14 26.29 8.71 -10.32
N TYR A 15 25.14 8.24 -10.79
CA TYR A 15 24.97 6.97 -11.50
C TYR A 15 24.54 7.23 -12.95
N PRO A 16 25.17 6.60 -13.95
CA PRO A 16 24.83 6.81 -15.37
C PRO A 16 23.34 6.56 -15.61
N GLY A 17 22.65 7.53 -16.23
CA GLY A 17 21.25 7.40 -16.66
C GLY A 17 20.17 7.76 -15.64
N VAL A 18 20.51 8.15 -14.41
CA VAL A 18 19.52 8.54 -13.39
C VAL A 18 19.52 10.07 -13.18
N PRO A 19 18.42 10.80 -13.47
CA PRO A 19 18.32 12.21 -13.14
C PRO A 19 18.49 12.45 -11.63
N PHE A 20 19.04 13.59 -11.21
CA PHE A 20 19.35 13.89 -9.79
C PHE A 20 18.20 13.62 -8.79
N GLN A 21 16.95 13.87 -9.20
CA GLN A 21 15.77 13.58 -8.37
C GLN A 21 15.47 12.07 -8.25
N GLY A 22 15.80 11.30 -9.28
CA GLY A 22 15.74 9.84 -9.27
C GLY A 22 16.79 9.21 -8.36
N GLU A 23 18.00 9.82 -8.26
CA GLU A 23 19.06 9.32 -7.38
C GLU A 23 18.65 9.36 -5.91
N LYS A 24 18.04 10.46 -5.46
CA LYS A 24 17.52 10.58 -4.08
C LYS A 24 16.38 9.60 -3.81
N ASP A 25 15.52 9.35 -4.80
CA ASP A 25 14.41 8.40 -4.65
C ASP A 25 14.93 6.96 -4.59
N TRP A 26 15.93 6.61 -5.39
CA TRP A 26 16.64 5.33 -5.31
C TRP A 26 17.33 5.14 -3.94
N GLN A 27 18.12 6.13 -3.49
CA GLN A 27 18.79 6.07 -2.17
C GLN A 27 17.80 5.88 -1.02
N LYS A 28 16.62 6.52 -1.09
CA LYS A 28 15.53 6.33 -0.10
C LYS A 28 15.14 4.86 0.01
N TYR A 29 15.00 4.15 -1.12
CA TYR A 29 14.67 2.72 -1.11
C TYR A 29 15.85 1.86 -0.67
N GLU A 30 17.09 2.20 -1.03
CA GLU A 30 18.28 1.47 -0.52
C GLU A 30 18.42 1.58 1.01
N VAL A 31 18.13 2.74 1.60
CA VAL A 31 18.10 2.86 3.07
C VAL A 31 17.00 1.98 3.66
N ALA A 32 15.84 1.88 3.02
CA ALA A 32 14.77 0.99 3.46
C ALA A 32 15.13 -0.49 3.31
N ARG A 33 15.91 -0.88 2.29
CA ARG A 33 16.44 -2.25 2.14
C ARG A 33 17.47 -2.58 3.20
N ARG A 34 18.41 -1.68 3.49
CA ARG A 34 19.36 -1.87 4.62
C ARG A 34 18.63 -2.03 5.96
N LEU A 35 17.48 -1.37 6.14
CA LEU A 35 16.64 -1.59 7.32
C LEU A 35 16.14 -3.04 7.40
N LYS A 36 15.78 -3.70 6.28
CA LYS A 36 15.36 -5.11 6.24
C LYS A 36 16.37 -6.02 6.94
N ASP A 37 17.66 -5.79 6.70
CA ASP A 37 18.74 -6.63 7.26
C ASP A 37 18.87 -6.51 8.78
N VAL A 38 18.59 -5.33 9.34
CA VAL A 38 18.79 -5.04 10.78
C VAL A 38 17.48 -4.92 11.58
N VAL A 39 16.31 -4.93 10.92
CA VAL A 39 15.01 -4.67 11.56
C VAL A 39 14.73 -5.62 12.71
N HIS A 40 15.13 -6.89 12.58
CA HIS A 40 14.94 -7.90 13.62
C HIS A 40 15.74 -7.56 14.90
N THR A 41 16.96 -7.03 14.75
CA THR A 41 17.80 -6.59 15.86
C THR A 41 17.20 -5.35 16.53
N ILE A 42 16.70 -4.39 15.76
CA ILE A 42 16.00 -3.21 16.29
C ILE A 42 14.73 -3.63 17.05
N ARG A 43 13.98 -4.59 16.51
CA ARG A 43 12.78 -5.16 17.14
C ARG A 43 13.09 -5.84 18.47
N ALA A 44 14.16 -6.64 18.51
CA ALA A 44 14.60 -7.25 19.76
C ALA A 44 15.01 -6.19 20.80
N GLN A 45 15.71 -5.13 20.37
CA GLN A 45 16.15 -4.07 21.27
C GLN A 45 14.99 -3.26 21.85
N TYR A 46 14.04 -2.80 21.03
CA TYR A 46 12.93 -2.02 21.59
C TYR A 46 12.04 -2.89 22.50
N ARG A 47 11.89 -4.19 22.22
CA ARG A 47 11.17 -5.13 23.09
C ARG A 47 11.81 -5.26 24.46
N LYS A 48 13.15 -5.27 24.51
CA LYS A 48 13.91 -5.25 25.76
C LYS A 48 13.72 -3.91 26.49
N ASP A 49 13.73 -2.81 25.76
CA ASP A 49 13.63 -1.44 26.30
C ASP A 49 12.26 -1.16 26.96
N TRP A 50 11.20 -1.91 26.63
CA TRP A 50 9.91 -1.82 27.34
C TRP A 50 10.01 -2.08 28.85
N LYS A 51 11.02 -2.88 29.27
CA LYS A 51 11.29 -3.23 30.66
C LYS A 51 12.42 -2.41 31.28
N SER A 52 12.86 -1.34 30.60
CA SER A 52 13.89 -0.43 31.10
C SER A 52 13.42 0.28 32.38
N LYS A 53 14.35 0.58 33.30
CA LYS A 53 14.09 1.42 34.47
C LYS A 53 13.87 2.90 34.12
N GLU A 54 14.37 3.34 32.96
CA GLU A 54 14.23 4.71 32.47
C GLU A 54 12.93 4.87 31.67
N LEU A 55 12.01 5.71 32.15
CA LEU A 55 10.74 6.01 31.47
C LEU A 55 10.94 6.50 30.04
N LYS A 56 11.96 7.33 29.81
CA LYS A 56 12.35 7.83 28.48
C LYS A 56 12.66 6.73 27.47
N LYS A 57 13.28 5.63 27.92
CA LYS A 57 13.57 4.46 27.06
C LYS A 57 12.30 3.67 26.78
N GLN A 58 11.42 3.51 27.77
CA GLN A 58 10.13 2.83 27.60
C GLN A 58 9.25 3.58 26.59
N GLN A 59 9.08 4.90 26.74
CA GLN A 59 8.29 5.72 25.81
C GLN A 59 8.84 5.67 24.39
N ARG A 60 10.16 5.84 24.22
CA ARG A 60 10.81 5.71 22.90
C ARG A 60 10.56 4.34 22.28
N ALA A 61 10.65 3.27 23.06
CA ALA A 61 10.48 1.90 22.58
C ALA A 61 9.02 1.59 22.18
N VAL A 62 8.04 2.11 22.93
CA VAL A 62 6.62 1.99 22.58
C VAL A 62 6.29 2.82 21.34
N ALA A 63 6.79 4.06 21.23
CA ALA A 63 6.60 4.88 20.04
C ALA A 63 7.24 4.25 18.79
N LEU A 64 8.44 3.67 18.93
CA LEU A 64 9.08 2.94 17.83
C LEU A 64 8.27 1.70 17.42
N TYR A 65 7.68 0.99 18.38
CA TYR A 65 6.76 -0.12 18.10
C TYR A 65 5.53 0.34 17.30
N PHE A 66 4.91 1.48 17.64
CA PHE A 66 3.79 2.02 16.86
C PHE A 66 4.19 2.42 15.43
N ILE A 67 5.36 3.04 15.26
CA ILE A 67 5.88 3.38 13.92
C ILE A 67 6.17 2.11 13.11
N ASP A 68 6.75 1.07 13.72
CA ASP A 68 7.06 -0.20 13.05
C ASP A 68 5.81 -1.01 12.72
N LYS A 69 4.86 -1.16 13.64
CA LYS A 69 3.71 -2.05 13.45
C LYS A 69 2.52 -1.42 12.77
N LEU A 70 2.26 -0.14 13.05
CA LEU A 70 1.09 0.58 12.55
C LEU A 70 1.44 1.57 11.44
N ALA A 71 2.71 1.65 11.06
CA ALA A 71 3.21 2.59 10.06
C ALA A 71 2.79 4.05 10.33
N LEU A 72 2.73 4.44 11.62
CA LEU A 72 2.45 5.82 12.00
C LEU A 72 3.56 6.76 11.53
N ARG A 73 3.19 8.00 11.23
CA ARG A 73 4.17 9.07 10.99
C ARG A 73 4.77 9.51 12.33
N ALA A 74 6.00 10.02 12.31
CA ALA A 74 6.68 10.47 13.53
C ALA A 74 5.89 11.56 14.29
N GLY A 75 5.30 12.53 13.58
CA GLY A 75 4.56 13.64 14.20
C GLY A 75 5.50 14.69 14.78
N ASN A 76 5.84 15.71 13.98
CA ASN A 76 6.59 16.86 14.52
C ASN A 76 5.63 17.78 15.26
N GLU A 77 6.10 18.36 16.36
CA GLU A 77 5.43 19.47 17.03
C GLU A 77 5.17 20.60 16.04
N LYS A 78 3.99 21.20 16.15
CA LYS A 78 3.56 22.37 15.38
C LYS A 78 3.14 23.44 16.35
N GLU A 79 3.31 24.71 15.97
CA GLU A 79 2.85 25.83 16.78
C GLU A 79 1.31 25.84 16.86
N GLU A 80 0.79 26.01 18.07
CA GLU A 80 -0.65 26.06 18.34
C GLU A 80 -1.29 27.27 17.64
N GLY A 81 -2.40 27.04 16.95
CA GLY A 81 -3.16 28.09 16.27
C GLY A 81 -2.74 28.40 14.83
N GLU A 82 -1.57 27.96 14.37
CA GLU A 82 -1.12 28.20 12.98
C GLU A 82 -1.54 27.12 11.99
N THR A 83 -1.76 25.90 12.47
CA THR A 83 -2.09 24.75 11.62
C THR A 83 -3.23 23.93 12.21
N ALA A 84 -3.92 23.17 11.35
CA ALA A 84 -4.94 22.23 11.81
C ALA A 84 -4.35 21.26 12.85
N ASP A 85 -5.05 21.10 13.98
CA ASP A 85 -4.68 20.18 15.05
C ASP A 85 -4.62 18.75 14.51
N THR A 86 -3.40 18.30 14.27
CA THR A 86 -3.10 17.04 13.62
C THR A 86 -1.84 16.48 14.22
N VAL A 87 -1.88 15.19 14.57
CA VAL A 87 -0.83 14.54 15.35
C VAL A 87 -0.19 13.38 14.60
N GLY A 88 1.01 13.01 15.02
CA GLY A 88 1.65 11.74 14.70
C GLY A 88 2.11 11.03 15.97
N CYS A 89 2.87 9.97 15.81
CA CYS A 89 3.22 9.06 16.90
C CYS A 89 3.82 9.74 18.13
N CYS A 90 4.82 10.61 17.96
CA CYS A 90 5.51 11.27 19.06
C CYS A 90 4.70 12.41 19.68
N SER A 91 3.70 12.94 18.96
CA SER A 91 2.84 14.03 19.41
C SER A 91 1.42 13.55 19.75
N LEU A 92 1.26 12.25 20.05
CA LEU A 92 -0.01 11.71 20.53
C LEU A 92 -0.28 12.27 21.92
N ARG A 93 -1.56 12.48 22.22
CA ARG A 93 -2.08 12.95 23.50
C ARG A 93 -2.87 11.83 24.15
N VAL A 94 -3.15 11.96 25.45
CA VAL A 94 -3.91 10.96 26.21
C VAL A 94 -5.29 10.72 25.60
N GLU A 95 -5.98 11.77 25.13
CA GLU A 95 -7.31 11.68 24.50
C GLU A 95 -7.36 10.86 23.20
N HIS A 96 -6.22 10.69 22.52
CA HIS A 96 -6.15 10.01 21.22
C HIS A 96 -6.15 8.48 21.32
N ILE A 97 -6.04 7.93 22.52
CA ILE A 97 -6.07 6.49 22.74
C ILE A 97 -7.00 6.09 23.89
N GLN A 98 -7.63 4.93 23.74
CA GLN A 98 -8.38 4.27 24.80
C GLN A 98 -7.83 2.85 25.01
N LEU A 99 -7.67 2.47 26.28
CA LEU A 99 -7.09 1.20 26.66
C LEU A 99 -8.17 0.24 27.15
N HIS A 100 -8.37 -0.84 26.39
CA HIS A 100 -9.33 -1.88 26.69
C HIS A 100 -8.60 -3.16 27.09
N ARG A 101 -8.80 -3.64 28.33
CA ARG A 101 -8.19 -4.91 28.78
C ARG A 101 -8.66 -6.08 27.91
N ARG A 102 -9.94 -6.08 27.52
CA ARG A 102 -10.53 -7.04 26.59
C ARG A 102 -11.57 -6.34 25.74
N LEU A 103 -11.51 -6.51 24.42
CA LEU A 103 -12.48 -5.96 23.46
C LEU A 103 -12.56 -6.91 22.25
N ASP A 104 -13.77 -7.18 21.76
CA ASP A 104 -14.02 -8.02 20.57
C ASP A 104 -13.31 -9.39 20.63
N GLY A 105 -13.23 -9.99 21.84
CA GLY A 105 -12.56 -11.27 22.08
C GLY A 105 -11.02 -11.21 22.14
N GLN A 106 -10.41 -10.05 21.93
CA GLN A 106 -8.96 -9.83 22.00
C GLN A 106 -8.55 -9.23 23.35
N GLU A 107 -7.35 -9.55 23.82
CA GLU A 107 -6.76 -8.95 25.02
C GLU A 107 -5.87 -7.76 24.66
N HIS A 108 -5.72 -6.84 25.62
CA HIS A 108 -4.79 -5.71 25.54
C HIS A 108 -4.99 -4.86 24.28
N VAL A 109 -6.23 -4.40 24.07
CA VAL A 109 -6.61 -3.66 22.88
C VAL A 109 -6.41 -2.16 23.10
N VAL A 110 -5.70 -1.52 22.18
CA VAL A 110 -5.55 -0.07 22.11
C VAL A 110 -6.43 0.42 20.97
N GLU A 111 -7.42 1.25 21.32
CA GLU A 111 -8.25 1.96 20.36
C GLU A 111 -7.62 3.34 20.11
N PHE A 112 -7.23 3.59 18.86
CA PHE A 112 -6.69 4.87 18.40
C PHE A 112 -7.79 5.65 17.69
N ASP A 113 -7.90 6.94 18.01
CA ASP A 113 -8.77 7.88 17.30
C ASP A 113 -8.16 9.28 17.29
N PHE A 114 -7.60 9.68 16.14
CA PHE A 114 -7.00 11.01 16.01
C PHE A 114 -6.97 11.48 14.56
N LEU A 115 -6.75 12.78 14.36
CA LEU A 115 -6.54 13.36 13.03
C LEU A 115 -5.06 13.38 12.70
N GLY A 116 -4.68 12.68 11.63
CA GLY A 116 -3.32 12.66 11.10
C GLY A 116 -3.06 13.76 10.09
N LYS A 117 -1.98 13.58 9.29
CA LYS A 117 -1.66 14.47 8.17
C LYS A 117 -2.88 14.70 7.26
N ASP A 118 -3.07 15.93 6.82
CA ASP A 118 -4.16 16.36 5.93
C ASP A 118 -5.55 16.17 6.59
N SER A 119 -5.60 16.16 7.93
CA SER A 119 -6.79 15.94 8.78
C SER A 119 -7.52 14.62 8.47
N ILE A 120 -6.78 13.62 7.99
CA ILE A 120 -7.34 12.27 7.76
C ILE A 120 -7.40 11.54 9.10
N ARG A 121 -8.61 11.15 9.51
CA ARG A 121 -8.84 10.36 10.71
C ARG A 121 -8.09 9.02 10.63
N TYR A 122 -7.35 8.70 11.68
CA TYR A 122 -6.82 7.37 11.93
C TYR A 122 -7.66 6.76 13.05
N TYR A 123 -8.47 5.76 12.68
CA TYR A 123 -9.24 4.97 13.63
C TYR A 123 -8.82 3.52 13.51
N ASN A 124 -8.36 2.92 14.62
CA ASN A 124 -7.93 1.53 14.61
C ASN A 124 -8.03 0.91 16.01
N LYS A 125 -8.48 -0.34 16.10
CA LYS A 125 -8.43 -1.15 17.32
C LYS A 125 -7.40 -2.24 17.13
N VAL A 126 -6.34 -2.22 17.92
CA VAL A 126 -5.24 -3.18 17.77
C VAL A 126 -4.89 -3.82 19.10
N SER A 127 -4.86 -5.15 19.11
CA SER A 127 -4.26 -5.91 20.21
C SER A 127 -2.74 -5.72 20.21
N VAL A 128 -2.20 -5.33 21.36
CA VAL A 128 -0.76 -5.09 21.54
C VAL A 128 -0.16 -6.06 22.54
N GLU A 129 1.17 -6.19 22.51
CA GLU A 129 1.88 -7.00 23.50
C GLU A 129 1.64 -6.46 24.92
N LYS A 130 1.43 -7.36 25.90
CA LYS A 130 1.14 -6.99 27.30
C LYS A 130 2.06 -5.88 27.88
N PRO A 131 3.40 -5.93 27.70
CA PRO A 131 4.27 -4.86 28.21
C PRO A 131 4.02 -3.50 27.55
N VAL A 132 3.52 -3.45 26.32
CA VAL A 132 3.14 -2.19 25.65
C VAL A 132 1.90 -1.62 26.32
N PHE A 133 0.88 -2.47 26.55
CA PHE A 133 -0.36 -2.04 27.22
C PHE A 133 -0.11 -1.51 28.63
N GLU A 134 0.67 -2.24 29.43
CA GLU A 134 1.04 -1.82 30.80
C GLU A 134 1.84 -0.51 30.80
N ASN A 135 2.76 -0.32 29.85
CA ASN A 135 3.49 0.93 29.69
C ASN A 135 2.57 2.10 29.32
N LEU A 136 1.58 1.90 28.44
CA LEU A 136 0.62 2.95 28.10
C LEU A 136 -0.21 3.37 29.31
N GLN A 137 -0.64 2.42 30.16
CA GLN A 137 -1.32 2.74 31.42
C GLN A 137 -0.44 3.62 32.32
N LEU A 138 0.86 3.33 32.39
CA LEU A 138 1.81 4.16 33.13
C LEU A 138 1.96 5.55 32.51
N PHE A 139 2.04 5.65 31.17
CA PHE A 139 2.24 6.92 30.47
C PHE A 139 1.05 7.87 30.57
N MET A 140 -0.16 7.34 30.79
CA MET A 140 -1.40 8.11 30.98
C MET A 140 -1.68 8.46 32.45
N LYS A 141 -0.90 7.93 33.39
CA LYS A 141 -1.16 8.12 34.83
C LYS A 141 -0.89 9.58 35.23
N ASN A 142 -1.84 10.19 35.95
CA ASN A 142 -1.78 11.57 36.44
C ASN A 142 -1.60 12.61 35.32
N LYS A 143 -2.21 12.36 34.16
CA LYS A 143 -2.23 13.27 33.01
C LYS A 143 -3.65 13.64 32.63
N ASP A 144 -3.82 14.87 32.16
CA ASP A 144 -5.06 15.34 31.58
C ASP A 144 -5.22 14.83 30.14
N PRO A 145 -6.45 14.80 29.58
CA PRO A 145 -6.69 14.32 28.23
C PRO A 145 -5.86 15.03 27.15
N THR A 146 -5.56 16.32 27.37
CA THR A 146 -4.79 17.18 26.46
C THR A 146 -3.28 17.04 26.61
N ASP A 147 -2.79 16.33 27.62
CA ASP A 147 -1.36 16.15 27.83
C ASP A 147 -0.77 15.16 26.81
N ASP A 148 0.51 15.37 26.48
CA ASP A 148 1.26 14.45 25.64
C ASP A 148 1.35 13.05 26.26
N LEU A 149 1.00 12.04 25.47
CA LEU A 149 1.16 10.64 25.84
C LEU A 149 2.64 10.31 26.08
N PHE A 150 3.54 10.87 25.26
CA PHE A 150 4.98 10.65 25.32
C PHE A 150 5.75 11.91 25.74
N ASP A 151 5.54 12.38 26.97
CA ASP A 151 6.10 13.62 27.53
C ASP A 151 7.66 13.67 27.60
N GLN A 152 8.35 12.53 27.53
CA GLN A 152 9.82 12.46 27.53
C GLN A 152 10.41 12.20 26.13
N LEU A 153 9.61 12.28 25.07
CA LEU A 153 9.97 11.92 23.71
C LEU A 153 9.70 13.05 22.71
N THR A 154 10.69 13.37 21.89
CA THR A 154 10.51 14.22 20.70
C THR A 154 10.96 13.47 19.44
N THR A 155 10.52 13.91 18.26
CA THR A 155 10.94 13.30 16.99
C THR A 155 12.44 13.43 16.76
N THR A 156 13.04 14.53 17.20
CA THR A 156 14.50 14.75 17.16
C THR A 156 15.23 13.70 18.02
N PHE A 157 14.75 13.45 19.24
CA PHE A 157 15.33 12.43 20.10
C PHE A 157 15.19 11.01 19.50
N LEU A 158 14.01 10.69 18.96
CA LEU A 158 13.76 9.41 18.29
C LEU A 158 14.70 9.20 17.10
N ASN A 159 14.79 10.18 16.19
CA ASN A 159 15.65 10.06 15.01
C ASN A 159 17.14 10.02 15.38
N LYS A 160 17.58 10.75 16.42
CA LYS A 160 18.96 10.65 16.92
C LYS A 160 19.27 9.25 17.46
N HIS A 161 18.30 8.56 18.06
CA HIS A 161 18.45 7.16 18.45
C HIS A 161 18.53 6.24 17.24
N LEU A 162 17.61 6.39 16.29
CA LEU A 162 17.56 5.58 15.06
C LEU A 162 18.85 5.68 14.24
N GLN A 163 19.41 6.89 14.10
CA GLN A 163 20.67 7.13 13.40
C GLN A 163 21.86 6.37 14.03
N ARG A 164 21.82 6.09 15.35
CA ARG A 164 22.83 5.25 16.02
C ARG A 164 22.65 3.76 15.75
N LEU A 165 21.44 3.33 15.40
CA LEU A 165 21.15 1.93 15.08
C LEU A 165 21.51 1.59 13.63
N MET A 166 21.33 2.54 12.72
CA MET A 166 21.73 2.41 11.32
C MET A 166 21.91 3.79 10.69
N ASP A 167 23.01 3.98 9.95
CA ASP A 167 23.30 5.24 9.27
C ASP A 167 22.24 5.58 8.22
N GLY A 168 21.64 6.76 8.38
CA GLY A 168 20.56 7.29 7.54
C GLY A 168 19.16 6.87 8.00
N LEU A 169 19.04 6.11 9.09
CA LEU A 169 17.76 5.64 9.60
C LEU A 169 16.99 6.76 10.29
N THR A 170 15.76 6.95 9.85
CA THR A 170 14.80 7.88 10.44
C THR A 170 13.43 7.22 10.52
N ALA A 171 12.51 7.76 11.32
CA ALA A 171 11.18 7.20 11.50
C ALA A 171 10.40 7.03 10.18
N LYS A 172 10.62 7.92 9.19
CA LYS A 172 10.00 7.81 7.86
C LYS A 172 10.43 6.56 7.09
N VAL A 173 11.63 6.03 7.33
CA VAL A 173 12.18 4.86 6.62
C VAL A 173 11.35 3.62 6.93
N PHE A 174 10.85 3.47 8.17
CA PHE A 174 9.97 2.36 8.54
C PHE A 174 8.70 2.32 7.70
N ARG A 175 8.08 3.48 7.40
CA ARG A 175 6.89 3.52 6.51
C ARG A 175 7.23 3.06 5.09
N THR A 176 8.39 3.46 4.54
CA THR A 176 8.83 3.00 3.21
C THR A 176 9.17 1.51 3.20
N TYR A 177 9.88 1.03 4.23
CA TYR A 177 10.20 -0.39 4.41
C TYR A 177 8.94 -1.24 4.50
N ASN A 178 8.04 -0.93 5.44
CA ASN A 178 6.80 -1.68 5.65
C ASN A 178 5.90 -1.65 4.40
N ALA A 179 5.77 -0.50 3.73
CA ALA A 179 5.00 -0.41 2.51
C ALA A 179 5.57 -1.29 1.37
N SER A 180 6.89 -1.26 1.19
CA SER A 180 7.56 -2.01 0.11
C SER A 180 7.53 -3.52 0.39
N ILE A 181 7.87 -3.96 1.60
CA ILE A 181 7.87 -5.38 1.95
C ILE A 181 6.45 -5.96 1.90
N THR A 182 5.45 -5.23 2.40
CA THR A 182 4.04 -5.67 2.31
C THR A 182 3.60 -5.80 0.85
N LEU A 183 3.97 -4.87 -0.05
CA LEU A 183 3.63 -5.03 -1.47
C LEU A 183 4.22 -6.34 -2.02
N GLN A 184 5.51 -6.59 -1.77
CA GLN A 184 6.20 -7.76 -2.30
C GLN A 184 5.58 -9.06 -1.77
N GLU A 185 5.32 -9.15 -0.47
CA GLU A 185 4.68 -10.30 0.17
C GLU A 185 3.26 -10.52 -0.36
N GLN A 186 2.47 -9.46 -0.49
CA GLN A 186 1.10 -9.55 -1.01
C GLN A 186 1.08 -9.92 -2.49
N LEU A 187 1.99 -9.40 -3.32
CA LEU A 187 2.10 -9.83 -4.72
C LEU A 187 2.47 -11.31 -4.82
N LYS A 188 3.36 -11.79 -3.95
CA LYS A 188 3.72 -13.21 -3.88
C LYS A 188 2.54 -14.09 -3.44
N ALA A 189 1.73 -13.61 -2.50
CA ALA A 189 0.58 -14.37 -1.97
C ALA A 189 -0.65 -14.35 -2.87
N LEU A 190 -0.92 -13.23 -3.55
CA LEU A 190 -2.18 -13.00 -4.29
C LEU A 190 -2.08 -13.26 -5.79
N THR A 191 -0.88 -13.30 -6.38
CA THR A 191 -0.73 -13.49 -7.83
C THR A 191 -0.78 -14.98 -8.17
N ASN A 192 -1.82 -15.39 -8.91
CA ASN A 192 -1.87 -16.71 -9.52
C ASN A 192 -1.18 -16.69 -10.91
N PRO A 193 -0.16 -17.52 -11.17
CA PRO A 193 0.50 -17.60 -12.48
C PRO A 193 -0.44 -17.92 -13.64
N GLU A 194 -1.51 -18.68 -13.39
CA GLU A 194 -2.46 -19.12 -14.43
C GLU A 194 -3.52 -18.07 -14.78
N ASP A 195 -3.61 -16.99 -14.00
CA ASP A 195 -4.60 -15.93 -14.26
C ASP A 195 -4.30 -15.20 -15.57
N ASN A 196 -5.34 -14.76 -16.26
CA ASN A 196 -5.17 -13.83 -17.37
C ASN A 196 -4.65 -12.45 -16.89
N VAL A 197 -4.31 -11.57 -17.83
CA VAL A 197 -3.80 -10.21 -17.52
C VAL A 197 -4.74 -9.43 -16.58
N ALA A 198 -6.06 -9.56 -16.74
CA ALA A 198 -7.00 -8.85 -15.89
C ALA A 198 -7.00 -9.36 -14.44
N GLY A 199 -6.95 -10.68 -14.23
CA GLY A 199 -6.84 -11.29 -12.91
C GLY A 199 -5.55 -10.87 -12.20
N LYS A 200 -4.42 -10.92 -12.90
CA LYS A 200 -3.12 -10.47 -12.35
C LYS A 200 -3.13 -8.98 -11.96
N LEU A 201 -3.78 -8.12 -12.75
CA LEU A 201 -3.95 -6.70 -12.42
C LEU A 201 -4.81 -6.48 -11.17
N LEU A 202 -5.85 -7.30 -10.97
CA LEU A 202 -6.66 -7.27 -9.75
C LEU A 202 -5.81 -7.64 -8.53
N SER A 203 -5.00 -8.70 -8.62
CA SER A 203 -4.07 -9.09 -7.55
C SER A 203 -3.08 -7.98 -7.22
N TYR A 204 -2.52 -7.30 -8.23
CA TYR A 204 -1.65 -6.14 -8.01
C TYR A 204 -2.37 -5.01 -7.27
N ASN A 205 -3.59 -4.67 -7.68
CA ASN A 205 -4.36 -3.61 -7.02
C ASN A 205 -4.73 -3.96 -5.59
N ARG A 206 -5.08 -5.23 -5.30
CA ARG A 206 -5.31 -5.72 -3.94
C ARG A 206 -4.06 -5.65 -3.07
N ALA A 207 -2.90 -6.02 -3.62
CA ALA A 207 -1.62 -5.87 -2.92
C ALA A 207 -1.32 -4.39 -2.58
N ASN A 208 -1.51 -3.48 -3.53
CA ASN A 208 -1.34 -2.04 -3.27
C ASN A 208 -2.41 -1.49 -2.30
N ARG A 209 -3.64 -2.02 -2.33
CA ARG A 209 -4.71 -1.67 -1.39
C ARG A 209 -4.33 -2.04 0.04
N ALA A 210 -3.76 -3.22 0.26
CA ALA A 210 -3.24 -3.62 1.57
C ALA A 210 -2.20 -2.62 2.10
N VAL A 211 -1.28 -2.15 1.24
CA VAL A 211 -0.30 -1.12 1.60
C VAL A 211 -0.97 0.23 1.90
N ALA A 212 -1.97 0.62 1.10
CA ALA A 212 -2.69 1.87 1.31
C ALA A 212 -3.48 1.86 2.63
N ILE A 213 -4.06 0.72 3.02
CA ILE A 213 -4.71 0.52 4.33
C ILE A 213 -3.68 0.65 5.45
N LEU A 214 -2.55 -0.06 5.36
CA LEU A 214 -1.45 0.04 6.33
C LEU A 214 -0.97 1.48 6.53
N CYS A 215 -0.88 2.25 5.44
CA CYS A 215 -0.43 3.65 5.48
C CYS A 215 -1.53 4.66 5.82
N ASN A 216 -2.76 4.21 6.09
CA ASN A 216 -3.95 5.03 6.26
C ASN A 216 -4.20 6.03 5.11
N HIS A 217 -3.99 5.61 3.87
CA HIS A 217 -4.28 6.42 2.68
C HIS A 217 -5.76 6.32 2.32
N GLN A 218 -6.59 7.02 3.09
CA GLN A 218 -8.04 7.08 2.89
C GLN A 218 -8.44 8.24 1.96
N ARG A 219 -9.63 8.13 1.38
CA ARG A 219 -10.33 9.22 0.69
C ARG A 219 -11.83 9.11 0.93
N SER A 220 -12.53 10.23 0.82
CA SER A 220 -13.99 10.21 0.76
C SER A 220 -14.47 9.50 -0.50
N VAL A 221 -15.65 8.88 -0.42
CA VAL A 221 -16.30 8.28 -1.59
C VAL A 221 -16.61 9.41 -2.59
N PRO A 222 -16.16 9.31 -3.86
CA PRO A 222 -16.46 10.33 -4.86
C PRO A 222 -17.97 10.52 -5.02
N LYS A 223 -18.44 11.77 -5.16
CA LYS A 223 -19.88 12.07 -5.34
C LYS A 223 -20.49 11.37 -6.55
N THR A 224 -19.69 11.11 -7.59
CA THR A 224 -20.12 10.42 -8.82
C THR A 224 -20.03 8.89 -8.74
N PHE A 225 -19.60 8.34 -7.60
CA PHE A 225 -19.30 6.92 -7.46
C PHE A 225 -20.51 6.04 -7.80
N ALA A 226 -21.66 6.28 -7.16
CA ALA A 226 -22.87 5.48 -7.34
C ALA A 226 -23.31 5.41 -8.81
N ARG A 227 -23.50 6.57 -9.46
CA ARG A 227 -23.83 6.66 -10.89
C ARG A 227 -22.82 5.94 -11.77
N SER A 228 -21.53 6.06 -11.43
CA SER A 228 -20.47 5.45 -12.22
C SER A 228 -20.35 3.93 -12.00
N MET A 229 -20.91 3.39 -10.91
CA MET A 229 -21.04 1.96 -10.66
C MET A 229 -22.27 1.39 -11.36
N GLU A 230 -23.39 2.10 -11.33
CA GLU A 230 -24.62 1.77 -12.06
C GLU A 230 -24.35 1.61 -13.57
N VAL A 231 -23.73 2.61 -14.20
CA VAL A 231 -23.35 2.54 -15.64
C VAL A 231 -22.40 1.37 -15.94
N LEU A 232 -21.56 0.97 -14.97
CA LEU A 232 -20.67 -0.18 -15.14
C LEU A 232 -21.44 -1.49 -15.01
N GLN A 233 -22.40 -1.56 -14.10
CA GLN A 233 -23.27 -2.72 -13.90
C GLN A 233 -24.16 -2.96 -15.12
N GLU A 234 -24.77 -1.92 -15.69
CA GLU A 234 -25.55 -2.02 -16.93
C GLU A 234 -24.71 -2.62 -18.09
N LYS A 235 -23.44 -2.21 -18.21
CA LYS A 235 -22.52 -2.76 -19.21
C LYS A 235 -22.18 -4.23 -18.95
N ILE A 236 -22.04 -4.60 -17.68
CA ILE A 236 -21.82 -6.00 -17.27
C ILE A 236 -23.03 -6.83 -17.64
N ASP A 237 -24.24 -6.38 -17.32
CA ASP A 237 -25.47 -7.14 -17.55
C ASP A 237 -25.76 -7.28 -19.05
N ALA A 238 -25.56 -6.20 -19.84
CA ALA A 238 -25.62 -6.29 -21.29
C ALA A 238 -24.59 -7.27 -21.87
N LYS A 239 -23.38 -7.33 -21.30
CA LYS A 239 -22.34 -8.26 -21.73
C LYS A 239 -22.64 -9.70 -21.33
N LYS A 240 -23.22 -9.93 -20.14
CA LYS A 240 -23.70 -11.27 -19.70
C LYS A 240 -24.72 -11.83 -20.68
N LYS A 241 -25.71 -11.01 -21.07
CA LYS A 241 -26.70 -11.42 -22.08
C LYS A 241 -26.06 -11.83 -23.40
N GLN A 242 -25.05 -11.08 -23.88
CA GLN A 242 -24.31 -11.46 -25.10
C GLN A 242 -23.54 -12.77 -24.95
N VAL A 243 -22.99 -13.06 -23.76
CA VAL A 243 -22.33 -14.34 -23.46
C VAL A 243 -23.34 -15.47 -23.48
N GLU A 244 -24.49 -15.32 -22.83
CA GLU A 244 -25.57 -16.32 -22.81
C GLU A 244 -26.06 -16.64 -24.24
N GLU A 245 -26.35 -15.62 -25.05
CA GLU A 245 -26.73 -15.79 -26.46
C GLU A 245 -25.64 -16.50 -27.28
N ALA A 246 -24.36 -16.20 -27.02
CA ALA A 246 -23.24 -16.87 -27.68
C ALA A 246 -23.09 -18.33 -27.23
N GLN A 247 -23.31 -18.64 -25.94
CA GLN A 247 -23.29 -20.00 -25.41
C GLN A 247 -24.39 -20.86 -26.04
N GLU A 248 -25.62 -20.34 -26.13
CA GLU A 248 -26.70 -21.02 -26.87
C GLU A 248 -26.35 -21.21 -28.35
N GLY A 249 -25.73 -20.20 -28.96
CA GLY A 249 -25.28 -20.26 -30.34
C GLY A 249 -24.24 -21.36 -30.60
N VAL A 250 -23.29 -21.56 -29.67
CA VAL A 250 -22.31 -22.65 -29.71
C VAL A 250 -23.01 -23.99 -29.58
N LYS A 251 -23.90 -24.16 -28.60
CA LYS A 251 -24.64 -25.41 -28.37
C LYS A 251 -25.41 -25.84 -29.63
N LYS A 252 -26.15 -24.92 -30.25
CA LYS A 252 -26.88 -25.19 -31.51
C LYS A 252 -25.94 -25.61 -32.66
N ALA A 253 -24.77 -24.99 -32.78
CA ALA A 253 -23.80 -25.36 -33.81
C ALA A 253 -23.15 -26.72 -33.54
N GLU A 254 -22.92 -27.07 -32.27
CA GLU A 254 -22.41 -28.38 -31.89
C GLU A 254 -23.42 -29.49 -32.16
N ASP A 255 -24.71 -29.23 -31.94
CA ASP A 255 -25.77 -30.18 -32.27
C ASP A 255 -25.93 -30.35 -33.79
N GLU A 256 -25.89 -29.27 -34.58
CA GLU A 256 -25.86 -29.32 -36.05
C GLU A 256 -24.67 -30.13 -36.57
N PHE A 257 -23.47 -29.93 -36.01
CA PHE A 257 -22.28 -30.69 -36.39
C PHE A 257 -22.38 -32.18 -36.07
N LYS A 258 -23.05 -32.57 -34.97
CA LYS A 258 -23.28 -33.99 -34.66
C LYS A 258 -24.17 -34.67 -35.71
N GLU A 259 -25.13 -33.93 -36.27
CA GLU A 259 -26.05 -34.42 -37.29
C GLU A 259 -25.39 -34.49 -38.67
N THR A 260 -24.73 -33.40 -39.12
CA THR A 260 -24.20 -33.31 -40.48
C THR A 260 -22.79 -33.89 -40.65
N LYS A 261 -21.94 -33.77 -39.63
CA LYS A 261 -20.51 -34.17 -39.62
C LYS A 261 -19.70 -33.64 -40.82
N ASP A 262 -20.08 -32.49 -41.35
CA ASP A 262 -19.39 -31.87 -42.48
C ASP A 262 -18.41 -30.77 -42.01
N ALA A 263 -17.42 -30.48 -42.88
CA ALA A 263 -16.36 -29.51 -42.59
C ALA A 263 -16.88 -28.07 -42.42
N LYS A 264 -18.05 -27.73 -42.97
CA LYS A 264 -18.65 -26.40 -42.85
C LYS A 264 -19.29 -26.20 -41.48
N ALA A 265 -19.96 -27.22 -40.95
CA ALA A 265 -20.51 -27.24 -39.61
C ALA A 265 -19.40 -27.22 -38.55
N GLU A 266 -18.29 -27.95 -38.77
CA GLU A 266 -17.11 -27.89 -37.89
C GLU A 266 -16.50 -26.48 -37.83
N ALA A 267 -16.31 -25.85 -38.98
CA ALA A 267 -15.80 -24.48 -39.06
C ALA A 267 -16.73 -23.45 -38.38
N ASN A 268 -18.05 -23.69 -38.43
CA ASN A 268 -19.05 -22.83 -37.76
C ASN A 268 -18.96 -22.96 -36.23
N VAL A 269 -18.81 -24.18 -35.69
CA VAL A 269 -18.58 -24.42 -34.26
C VAL A 269 -17.34 -23.67 -33.78
N GLU A 270 -16.22 -23.82 -34.49
CA GLU A 270 -14.95 -23.18 -34.12
C GLU A 270 -15.06 -21.65 -34.13
N LYS A 271 -15.75 -21.08 -35.12
CA LYS A 271 -16.01 -19.64 -35.19
C LYS A 271 -16.83 -19.14 -33.99
N LYS A 272 -17.88 -19.87 -33.60
CA LYS A 272 -18.72 -19.49 -32.46
C LYS A 272 -18.01 -19.67 -31.12
N LYS A 273 -17.21 -20.73 -30.94
CA LYS A 273 -16.36 -20.93 -29.76
C LYS A 273 -15.35 -19.79 -29.58
N LYS A 274 -14.71 -19.35 -30.66
CA LYS A 274 -13.82 -18.18 -30.64
C LYS A 274 -14.55 -16.90 -30.23
N LEU A 275 -15.77 -16.68 -30.73
CA LEU A 275 -16.59 -15.53 -30.34
C LEU A 275 -16.98 -15.58 -28.86
N LEU A 276 -17.43 -16.74 -28.37
CA LEU A 276 -17.79 -16.95 -26.97
C LEU A 276 -16.62 -16.62 -26.05
N LYS A 277 -15.45 -17.22 -26.32
CA LYS A 277 -14.23 -16.96 -25.55
C LYS A 277 -13.89 -15.46 -25.47
N ARG A 278 -14.00 -14.75 -26.60
CA ARG A 278 -13.77 -13.29 -26.63
C ARG A 278 -14.76 -12.51 -25.77
N LEU A 279 -16.04 -12.91 -25.77
CA LEU A 279 -17.07 -12.26 -24.96
C LEU A 279 -16.88 -12.55 -23.46
N GLU A 280 -16.52 -13.78 -23.10
CA GLU A 280 -16.18 -14.17 -21.73
C GLU A 280 -14.97 -13.39 -21.19
N GLU A 281 -13.92 -13.23 -22.00
CA GLU A 281 -12.76 -12.39 -21.64
C GLU A 281 -13.14 -10.91 -21.42
N GLN A 282 -14.03 -10.36 -22.27
CA GLN A 282 -14.54 -9.00 -22.09
C GLN A 282 -15.38 -8.85 -20.83
N LEU A 283 -16.24 -9.84 -20.54
CA LEU A 283 -17.06 -9.88 -19.33
C LEU A 283 -16.18 -9.96 -18.07
N ALA A 284 -15.19 -10.85 -18.07
CA ALA A 284 -14.23 -11.00 -16.98
C ALA A 284 -13.51 -9.66 -16.69
N LYS A 285 -13.09 -8.94 -17.73
CA LYS A 285 -12.47 -7.62 -17.58
C LYS A 285 -13.40 -6.59 -16.94
N LEU A 286 -14.68 -6.56 -17.33
CA LEU A 286 -15.67 -5.65 -16.74
C LEU A 286 -15.95 -5.98 -15.27
N ASN A 287 -16.08 -7.26 -14.95
CA ASN A 287 -16.26 -7.73 -13.56
C ASN A 287 -15.07 -7.34 -12.69
N VAL A 288 -13.84 -7.59 -13.16
CA VAL A 288 -12.61 -7.17 -12.46
C VAL A 288 -12.60 -5.66 -12.23
N GLN A 289 -12.99 -4.87 -13.23
CA GLN A 289 -13.06 -3.41 -13.10
C GLN A 289 -14.09 -2.97 -12.05
N ALA A 290 -15.24 -3.64 -11.97
CA ALA A 290 -16.26 -3.35 -10.97
C ALA A 290 -15.77 -3.68 -9.55
N THR A 291 -15.18 -4.86 -9.38
CA THR A 291 -14.58 -5.29 -8.11
C THR A 291 -13.50 -4.32 -7.64
N ASP A 292 -12.55 -3.97 -8.52
CA ASP A 292 -11.46 -3.04 -8.20
C ASP A 292 -11.98 -1.66 -7.79
N LYS A 293 -13.04 -1.18 -8.48
CA LYS A 293 -13.64 0.11 -8.18
C LYS A 293 -14.37 0.13 -6.85
N GLU A 294 -15.10 -0.93 -6.54
CA GLU A 294 -15.82 -1.09 -5.27
C GLU A 294 -14.86 -1.21 -4.09
N GLU A 295 -13.85 -2.08 -4.20
CA GLU A 295 -12.85 -2.29 -3.14
C GLU A 295 -12.06 -1.00 -2.81
N ASN A 296 -11.85 -0.14 -3.80
CA ASN A 296 -11.06 1.09 -3.68
C ASN A 296 -11.90 2.37 -3.48
N LYS A 297 -13.22 2.29 -3.23
CA LYS A 297 -14.09 3.48 -3.13
C LYS A 297 -13.64 4.50 -2.08
N GLN A 298 -13.08 4.01 -0.97
CA GLN A 298 -12.57 4.83 0.16
C GLN A 298 -11.04 4.84 0.29
N ILE A 299 -10.31 4.22 -0.66
CA ILE A 299 -8.85 4.04 -0.56
C ILE A 299 -8.12 4.79 -1.68
N ALA A 300 -7.05 5.50 -1.33
CA ALA A 300 -6.23 6.28 -2.24
C ALA A 300 -4.90 5.56 -2.58
N LEU A 301 -4.93 4.78 -3.67
CA LEU A 301 -3.79 3.96 -4.12
C LEU A 301 -2.61 4.75 -4.72
N GLY A 302 -2.82 6.00 -5.14
CA GLY A 302 -1.80 6.78 -5.84
C GLY A 302 -0.62 7.18 -4.95
N THR A 303 -0.92 7.52 -3.69
CA THR A 303 0.09 8.03 -2.75
C THR A 303 1.09 6.96 -2.33
N SER A 304 0.63 5.74 -2.04
CA SER A 304 1.51 4.57 -1.77
C SER A 304 2.38 4.28 -2.99
N LYS A 305 1.73 4.12 -4.14
CA LYS A 305 2.36 3.77 -5.42
C LYS A 305 3.48 4.71 -5.86
N LEU A 306 3.35 6.00 -5.59
CA LEU A 306 4.33 6.99 -6.03
C LEU A 306 5.48 7.21 -5.07
N ASN A 307 5.27 7.01 -3.76
CA ASN A 307 6.19 7.55 -2.75
C ASN A 307 6.72 6.52 -1.75
N TYR A 308 6.04 5.39 -1.57
CA TYR A 308 6.36 4.42 -0.51
C TYR A 308 6.70 3.02 -1.03
N LEU A 309 6.28 2.68 -2.26
CA LEU A 309 6.60 1.41 -2.90
C LEU A 309 7.89 1.51 -3.71
N ASP A 310 8.84 0.61 -3.50
CA ASP A 310 10.00 0.50 -4.38
C ASP A 310 9.52 0.09 -5.79
N PRO A 311 9.71 0.94 -6.82
CA PRO A 311 9.22 0.67 -8.17
C PRO A 311 9.84 -0.59 -8.78
N ARG A 312 11.00 -1.05 -8.31
CA ARG A 312 11.65 -2.27 -8.81
C ARG A 312 10.86 -3.52 -8.48
N ILE A 313 10.11 -3.54 -7.37
CA ILE A 313 9.18 -4.64 -7.03
C ILE A 313 8.12 -4.78 -8.13
N THR A 314 7.53 -3.66 -8.54
CA THR A 314 6.53 -3.60 -9.62
C THR A 314 7.12 -4.00 -10.96
N VAL A 315 8.32 -3.50 -11.29
CA VAL A 315 9.01 -3.83 -12.55
C VAL A 315 9.31 -5.33 -12.62
N ALA A 316 9.84 -5.91 -11.55
CA ALA A 316 10.15 -7.33 -11.46
C ALA A 316 8.90 -8.19 -11.63
N TRP A 317 7.81 -7.84 -10.93
CA TRP A 317 6.52 -8.50 -11.09
C TRP A 317 5.98 -8.40 -12.53
N CYS A 318 6.09 -7.22 -13.15
CA CYS A 318 5.68 -7.02 -14.55
C CYS A 318 6.47 -7.91 -15.51
N LYS A 319 7.80 -7.96 -15.37
CA LYS A 319 8.68 -8.80 -16.20
C LYS A 319 8.36 -10.28 -16.00
N LYS A 320 8.29 -10.74 -14.74
CA LYS A 320 8.03 -12.14 -14.36
C LYS A 320 6.73 -12.70 -14.93
N PHE A 321 5.68 -11.88 -15.02
CA PHE A 321 4.36 -12.32 -15.50
C PHE A 321 3.99 -11.80 -16.89
N GLY A 322 4.94 -11.19 -17.62
CA GLY A 322 4.70 -10.65 -18.96
C GLY A 322 3.64 -9.54 -19.01
N ILE A 323 3.50 -8.77 -17.94
CA ILE A 323 2.54 -7.66 -17.86
C ILE A 323 3.20 -6.38 -18.39
N PRO A 324 2.63 -5.73 -19.42
CA PRO A 324 3.19 -4.48 -19.92
C PRO A 324 3.17 -3.39 -18.83
N ILE A 325 4.31 -2.75 -18.59
CA ILE A 325 4.49 -1.78 -17.49
C ILE A 325 3.53 -0.60 -17.59
N GLU A 326 3.06 -0.26 -18.80
CA GLU A 326 2.06 0.79 -19.04
C GLU A 326 0.66 0.47 -18.49
N LYS A 327 0.37 -0.81 -18.20
CA LYS A 327 -0.85 -1.21 -17.50
C LYS A 327 -0.81 -0.82 -16.02
N ILE A 328 0.39 -0.71 -15.45
CA ILE A 328 0.59 -0.28 -14.08
C ILE A 328 0.90 1.22 -14.03
N TYR A 329 1.98 1.66 -14.68
CA TYR A 329 2.44 3.03 -14.63
C TYR A 329 2.00 3.84 -15.85
N ASN A 330 1.35 4.98 -15.63
CA ASN A 330 1.07 5.95 -16.69
C ASN A 330 2.37 6.61 -17.22
N LYS A 331 2.28 7.42 -18.28
CA LYS A 331 3.46 8.05 -18.91
C LYS A 331 4.36 8.78 -17.92
N THR A 332 3.80 9.68 -17.11
CA THR A 332 4.56 10.45 -16.11
C THR A 332 5.17 9.56 -15.02
N GLN A 333 4.48 8.49 -14.62
CA GLN A 333 5.01 7.53 -13.66
C GLN A 333 6.20 6.74 -14.23
N ARG A 334 6.13 6.36 -15.52
CA ARG A 334 7.25 5.69 -16.20
C ARG A 334 8.45 6.61 -16.34
N GLU A 335 8.24 7.90 -16.64
CA GLU A 335 9.32 8.90 -16.67
C GLU A 335 9.98 9.06 -15.29
N LYS A 336 9.18 9.10 -14.21
CA LYS A 336 9.71 9.16 -12.83
C LYS A 336 10.52 7.92 -12.47
N PHE A 337 10.05 6.74 -12.87
CA PHE A 337 10.63 5.45 -12.49
C PHE A 337 11.49 4.80 -13.59
N ALA A 338 11.95 5.60 -14.56
CA ALA A 338 12.79 5.11 -15.65
C ALA A 338 14.01 4.34 -15.13
N TRP A 339 14.66 4.88 -14.09
CA TRP A 339 15.79 4.24 -13.41
C TRP A 339 15.49 2.81 -12.96
N ALA A 340 14.29 2.54 -12.44
CA ALA A 340 13.88 1.22 -11.96
C ALA A 340 13.50 0.28 -13.10
N ILE A 341 12.86 0.82 -14.15
CA ILE A 341 12.44 0.06 -15.34
C ILE A 341 13.67 -0.49 -16.07
N ASP A 342 14.70 0.34 -16.21
CA ASP A 342 15.93 0.00 -16.92
C ASP A 342 16.81 -0.97 -16.12
N MET A 343 16.92 -0.79 -14.80
CA MET A 343 17.88 -1.54 -13.98
C MET A 343 17.38 -2.86 -13.38
N ALA A 344 16.07 -3.02 -13.14
CA ALA A 344 15.57 -4.16 -12.35
C ALA A 344 15.29 -5.39 -13.22
N GLY A 345 15.85 -6.55 -12.83
CA GLY A 345 15.49 -7.85 -13.39
C GLY A 345 14.18 -8.40 -12.83
N GLU A 346 13.72 -9.54 -13.37
CA GLU A 346 12.52 -10.24 -12.89
C GLU A 346 12.68 -10.89 -11.51
N ASP A 347 13.93 -11.16 -11.11
CA ASP A 347 14.28 -11.79 -9.83
C ASP A 347 14.59 -10.77 -8.72
N PHE A 348 14.30 -9.49 -8.93
CA PHE A 348 14.57 -8.47 -7.92
C PHE A 348 13.80 -8.76 -6.61
N GLU A 349 14.55 -8.79 -5.51
CA GLU A 349 14.02 -8.87 -4.16
C GLU A 349 14.36 -7.60 -3.36
N PHE A 350 13.32 -6.93 -2.86
CA PHE A 350 13.47 -5.79 -1.95
C PHE A 350 14.02 -6.27 -0.62
#